data_AF-A0A9E2EAA0-F1
#
_entry.id   AF-A0A9E2EAA0-F1
#
_cell.length_a   1.000
_cell.length_b   1.000
_cell.length_c   1.000
_cell.angle_alpha   90.00
_cell.angle_beta   90.00
_cell.angle_gamma   90.00
#
_symmetry.space_group_name_H-M   'P 1'
#
loop_
_entity.id
_entity.type
_entity.pdbx_description
1 polymer ?
#
loop_
_entity_poly.entity_id
_entity_poly.type
_entity_poly.pdbx_seq_one_letter_code
_entity_poly.pdbx_strand_id
1 'polypeptide(L)' 'MALRYGLIYSTNGTIAEIEEWLDEFCVGKFQVALEDMDADLTKKSVRVMFENEADKMNFKAEYC' A
#
# COMPACT_ATOMS: atom_id res chain seq x y z
N MET A 1 -3.41 -4.27 18.18
CA MET A 1 -2.96 -5.20 17.14
C MET A 1 -1.76 -4.60 16.42
N ALA A 2 -0.78 -5.41 16.03
CA ALA A 2 0.38 -4.97 15.24
C ALA A 2 0.14 -5.26 13.76
N LEU A 3 0.55 -4.35 12.87
CA LEU A 3 0.55 -4.57 11.43
C LEU A 3 1.68 -5.54 11.10
N ARG A 4 1.34 -6.75 10.64
CA ARG A 4 2.33 -7.83 10.45
C ARG A 4 2.62 -8.10 8.98
N TYR A 5 1.71 -7.70 8.10
CA TYR A 5 1.75 -8.05 6.69
C TYR A 5 2.18 -6.84 5.88
N GLY A 6 3.48 -6.69 5.64
CA GLY A 6 4.02 -5.63 4.80
C GLY A 6 4.13 -6.03 3.33
N LEU A 7 3.96 -5.06 2.44
CA LEU A 7 4.22 -5.10 1.01
C LEU A 7 4.93 -3.81 0.61
N ILE A 8 5.95 -3.91 -0.24
CA ILE A 8 6.51 -2.76 -0.94
C ILE A 8 5.91 -2.76 -2.34
N TYR A 9 5.31 -1.64 -2.71
CA TYR A 9 4.67 -1.43 -4.00
C TYR A 9 5.22 -0.16 -4.63
N SER A 10 5.61 -0.26 -5.90
CA SER A 10 6.10 0.88 -6.67
C SER A 10 5.01 1.34 -7.62
N THR A 11 4.57 2.59 -7.45
CA THR A 11 3.55 3.22 -8.29
C THR A 11 4.07 4.48 -8.95
N ASN A 12 3.50 4.80 -10.10
CA ASN A 12 3.63 6.13 -10.70
C ASN A 12 2.45 7.04 -10.31
N GLY A 13 1.43 6.48 -9.68
CA GLY A 13 0.23 7.18 -9.20
C GLY A 13 0.45 7.89 -7.87
N THR A 14 -0.64 8.45 -7.35
CA THR A 14 -0.62 9.14 -6.07
C THR A 14 -0.83 8.18 -4.91
N ILE A 15 -0.29 8.54 -3.73
CA ILE A 15 -0.57 7.79 -2.49
C ILE A 15 -2.06 7.86 -2.15
N ALA A 16 -2.73 8.97 -2.48
CA ALA A 16 -4.15 9.16 -2.23
C ALA A 16 -5.00 8.05 -2.87
N GLU A 17 -4.74 7.70 -4.15
CA GLU A 17 -5.47 6.62 -4.83
C GLU A 17 -5.31 5.26 -4.12
N ILE A 18 -4.14 5.02 -3.54
CA ILE A 18 -3.85 3.81 -2.75
C ILE A 18 -4.61 3.87 -1.42
N GLU A 19 -4.59 5.01 -0.73
CA GLU A 19 -5.32 5.18 0.53
C GLU A 19 -6.84 5.08 0.34
N GLU A 20 -7.39 5.62 -0.74
CA GLU A 20 -8.81 5.49 -1.09
C GLU A 20 -9.20 4.03 -1.32
N TRP A 21 -8.41 3.28 -2.10
CA TRP A 21 -8.66 1.85 -2.29
C TRP A 21 -8.53 1.07 -0.97
N LEU A 22 -7.54 1.40 -0.14
CA LEU A 22 -7.38 0.77 1.17
C LEU A 22 -8.56 1.07 2.10
N ASP A 23 -9.10 2.28 2.10
CA ASP A 23 -10.26 2.62 2.93
C ASP A 23 -11.51 1.86 2.51
N GLU A 24 -11.72 1.63 1.20
CA GLU A 24 -12.87 0.88 0.69
C GLU A 24 -12.75 -0.65 0.84
N PHE A 25 -11.55 -1.21 0.65
CA PHE A 25 -11.36 -2.66 0.57
C PHE A 25 -10.68 -3.27 1.80
N CYS A 26 -9.99 -2.49 2.64
CA CYS A 26 -9.31 -3.01 3.83
C CYS A 26 -10.28 -3.12 5.00
N VAL A 27 -10.47 -4.34 5.49
CA VAL A 27 -11.35 -4.59 6.65
C VAL A 27 -10.61 -4.30 7.96
N GLY A 28 -9.31 -4.58 8.00
CA GLY A 28 -8.45 -4.33 9.15
C GLY A 28 -7.78 -2.96 9.13
N LYS A 29 -6.92 -2.73 10.12
CA LYS A 29 -6.04 -1.55 10.09
C LYS A 29 -5.00 -1.69 8.99
N PHE A 30 -4.75 -0.60 8.29
CA PHE A 30 -3.65 -0.46 7.35
C PHE A 30 -2.78 0.74 7.71
N GLN A 31 -1.57 0.78 7.16
CA GLN A 31 -0.68 1.93 7.22
C GLN A 31 0.10 2.02 5.92
N VAL A 32 0.05 3.18 5.29
CA VAL A 32 0.87 3.48 4.12
C VAL A 32 2.04 4.36 4.56
N ALA A 33 3.24 4.03 4.10
CA ALA A 33 4.44 4.82 4.31
C ALA A 33 5.16 4.95 2.97
N LEU A 34 5.48 6.18 2.55
CA LEU A 34 6.41 6.39 1.45
C LEU A 34 7.81 5.92 1.89
N GLU A 35 8.37 4.92 1.23
CA GLU A 35 9.75 4.51 1.50
C GLU A 35 10.75 5.25 0.64
N ASP A 36 10.44 5.40 -0.64
CA ASP A 36 11.39 5.95 -1.59
C ASP A 36 10.66 6.70 -2.71
N MET A 37 11.29 7.74 -3.22
CA MET A 37 10.79 8.48 -4.36
C MET A 37 11.95 8.65 -5.33
N ASP A 38 11.73 8.20 -6.56
CA ASP A 38 12.73 8.27 -7.62
C ASP A 38 13.06 9.74 -7.92
N ALA A 39 14.27 10.01 -8.40
CA ALA A 39 14.78 11.38 -8.58
C ALA A 39 13.92 12.20 -9.55
N ASP A 40 13.31 11.53 -10.52
CA ASP A 40 12.38 12.10 -11.48
C ASP A 40 10.98 12.38 -10.90
N LEU A 41 10.74 12.05 -9.61
CA LEU A 41 9.45 12.15 -8.90
C LEU A 41 8.29 11.38 -9.58
N THR A 42 8.60 10.58 -10.61
CA THR A 42 7.66 9.84 -11.43
C THR A 42 7.34 8.46 -10.89
N LYS A 43 8.26 7.87 -10.10
CA LYS A 43 8.08 6.59 -9.43
C LYS A 43 8.21 6.76 -7.93
N LYS A 44 7.28 6.18 -7.20
CA LYS A 44 7.22 6.21 -5.74
C LYS A 44 7.12 4.80 -5.24
N SER A 45 8.02 4.41 -4.35
CA SER A 45 7.93 3.18 -3.61
C SER A 45 7.23 3.45 -2.30
N VAL A 46 6.07 2.85 -2.13
CA VAL A 46 5.27 2.91 -0.91
C VAL A 46 5.30 1.56 -0.24
N ARG A 47 5.49 1.56 1.07
CA ARG A 47 5.29 0.40 1.92
C ARG A 47 3.89 0.46 2.49
N VAL A 48 3.10 -0.55 2.16
CA VAL A 48 1.77 -0.75 2.73
C VAL A 48 1.84 -1.88 3.74
N MET A 49 1.43 -1.60 4.97
CA MET A 49 1.42 -2.51 6.08
C MET A 49 -0.03 -2.81 6.45
N PHE A 50 -0.36 -4.09 6.54
CA PHE A 50 -1.70 -4.58 6.81
C PHE A 50 -1.75 -5.34 8.13
N GLU A 51 -2.89 -5.25 8.80
CA GLU A 51 -3.21 -6.08 9.97
C GLU A 51 -3.51 -7.52 9.56
N ASN A 52 -4.25 -7.73 8.45
CA ASN A 52 -4.62 -9.05 7.96
C ASN A 52 -3.88 -9.42 6.68
N GLU A 53 -3.67 -10.72 6.51
CA GLU A 53 -3.09 -11.26 5.27
C GLU A 53 -4.05 -11.14 4.08
N ALA A 54 -5.36 -11.26 4.32
CA ALA A 54 -6.38 -11.16 3.28
C ALA A 54 -6.38 -9.78 2.60
N ASP A 55 -6.29 -8.70 3.39
CA ASP A 55 -6.20 -7.32 2.88
C ASP A 55 -4.95 -7.15 2.00
N LYS A 56 -3.81 -7.69 2.45
CA LYS A 56 -2.57 -7.73 1.65
C LYS A 56 -2.74 -8.53 0.35
N MET A 57 -3.43 -9.66 0.37
CA MET A 57 -3.65 -10.47 -0.83
C MET A 57 -4.55 -9.75 -1.84
N ASN A 58 -5.60 -9.08 -1.41
CA ASN A 58 -6.46 -8.27 -2.28
C ASN A 58 -5.65 -7.14 -2.92
N PHE A 59 -4.86 -6.41 -2.12
CA PHE A 59 -4.03 -5.33 -2.65
C PHE A 59 -3.02 -5.85 -3.67
N LYS A 60 -2.38 -6.98 -3.37
CA LYS A 60 -1.46 -7.63 -4.31
C LYS A 60 -2.17 -8.05 -5.60
N ALA A 61 -3.41 -8.55 -5.54
CA ALA A 61 -4.14 -9.00 -6.72
C ALA A 61 -4.58 -7.86 -7.65
N GLU A 62 -4.86 -6.68 -7.10
CA GLU A 62 -5.24 -5.49 -7.89
C GLU A 62 -4.01 -4.79 -8.50
N TYR A 63 -2.93 -4.66 -7.73
CA TYR A 63 -1.78 -3.81 -8.08
C TYR A 63 -0.53 -4.55 -8.59
N CYS A 64 -0.47 -5.89 -8.51
CA CYS A 64 0.70 -6.71 -8.90
C CYS A 64 0.33 -7.83 -9.88
#